data_AF-A0A4Q3VW49-F1
#
_entry.id   AF-A0A4Q3VW49-F1
#
_cell.length_a   1.000
_cell.length_b   1.000
_cell.length_c   1.000
_cell.angle_alpha   90.00
_cell.angle_beta   90.00
_cell.angle_gamma   90.00
#
_symmetry.space_group_name_H-M   'P 1'
#
loop_
_entity.id
_entity.type
_entity.pdbx_description
1 polymer ?
#
loop_
_entity_poly.entity_id
_entity_poly.type
_entity_poly.pdbx_seq_one_letter_code
_entity_poly.pdbx_strand_id
1 'polypeptide(L)'
;AKEILQYLKDKGYQLHLITNGFERVQHSKLRNSGLDGFFGEVITSEGSNSLKPNKEIFDYAFQKTGAIAADSIMLGDTPDVDILGAMNAGMDQVFVNHLRITPEVKPTYVVHSLKELELIF
;
A
#
# COMPACT_ATOMS: atom_id res chain seq x y z
N ALA A 1 2.18 7.71 11.96
CA ALA A 1 1.17 7.18 11.00
C ALA A 1 0.17 8.27 10.57
N LYS A 2 -0.64 8.84 11.47
CA LYS A 2 -1.58 9.91 11.10
C LYS A 2 -0.93 11.11 10.41
N GLU A 3 0.22 11.56 10.93
CA GLU A 3 0.98 12.69 10.35
C GLU A 3 1.35 12.45 8.89
N ILE A 4 1.92 11.28 8.55
CA ILE A 4 2.31 11.01 7.16
C ILE A 4 1.11 10.82 6.24
N LEU A 5 0.02 10.22 6.72
CA LEU A 5 -1.21 10.09 5.92
C LEU A 5 -1.83 11.46 5.64
N GLN A 6 -1.82 12.35 6.62
CA GLN A 6 -2.26 13.73 6.44
C GLN A 6 -1.35 14.47 5.45
N TYR A 7 -0.04 14.37 5.61
CA TYR A 7 0.94 14.95 4.68
C TYR A 7 0.70 14.54 3.22
N LEU A 8 0.51 13.23 2.96
CA LEU A 8 0.26 12.75 1.60
C LEU A 8 -1.09 13.27 1.06
N LYS A 9 -2.12 13.32 1.90
CA LYS A 9 -3.42 13.88 1.53
C LYS A 9 -3.34 15.37 1.22
N ASP A 10 -2.57 16.14 2.00
CA ASP A 10 -2.34 17.57 1.78
C ASP A 10 -1.57 17.85 0.49
N LYS A 11 -0.76 16.88 0.03
CA LYS A 11 -0.11 16.89 -1.29
C LYS A 11 -1.03 16.48 -2.45
N GLY A 12 -2.28 16.09 -2.17
CA GLY A 12 -3.27 15.72 -3.18
C GLY A 12 -3.23 14.25 -3.60
N TYR A 13 -2.47 13.39 -2.93
CA TYR A 13 -2.51 11.96 -3.20
C TYR A 13 -3.84 11.34 -2.77
N GLN A 14 -4.37 10.46 -3.61
CA GLN A 14 -5.46 9.57 -3.21
C GLN A 14 -4.86 8.36 -2.49
N LEU A 15 -5.38 8.07 -1.30
CA LEU A 15 -4.87 6.98 -0.47
C LEU A 15 -5.87 5.83 -0.48
N HIS A 16 -5.36 4.62 -0.70
CA HIS A 16 -6.13 3.38 -0.66
C HIS A 16 -5.35 2.35 0.16
N LEU A 17 -6.07 1.39 0.76
CA LEU A 17 -5.47 0.29 1.50
C LEU A 17 -5.58 -1.00 0.68
N ILE A 18 -4.48 -1.74 0.52
CA ILE A 18 -4.48 -3.08 -0.08
C ILE A 18 -3.90 -4.08 0.92
N THR A 19 -4.65 -5.14 1.27
CA THR A 19 -4.27 -6.06 2.34
C THR A 19 -4.74 -7.50 2.10
N ASN A 20 -3.97 -8.48 2.56
CA ASN A 20 -4.38 -9.89 2.57
C ASN A 20 -5.31 -10.23 3.75
N GLY A 21 -5.70 -9.26 4.58
CA GLY A 21 -6.59 -9.46 5.72
C GLY A 21 -8.08 -9.47 5.35
N PHE A 22 -8.90 -10.08 6.20
CA PHE A 22 -10.36 -10.20 6.00
C PHE A 22 -11.10 -8.86 6.12
N GLU A 23 -12.11 -8.65 5.27
CA GLU A 23 -12.83 -7.38 5.09
C GLU A 23 -13.27 -6.77 6.43
N ARG A 24 -14.09 -7.49 7.19
CA ARG A 24 -14.67 -7.01 8.46
C ARG A 24 -13.59 -6.66 9.50
N VAL A 25 -12.50 -7.42 9.52
CA VAL A 25 -11.40 -7.22 10.48
C VAL A 25 -10.64 -5.95 10.14
N GLN A 26 -10.36 -5.72 8.85
CA GLN A 26 -9.59 -4.57 8.40
C GLN A 26 -10.35 -3.26 8.60
N HIS A 27 -11.65 -3.22 8.27
CA HIS A 27 -12.52 -2.08 8.58
C HIS A 27 -12.62 -1.81 10.09
N SER A 28 -12.72 -2.86 10.92
CA SER A 28 -12.74 -2.71 12.37
C SER A 28 -11.43 -2.09 12.90
N LYS A 29 -10.27 -2.57 12.43
CA LYS A 29 -8.96 -2.01 12.79
C LYS A 29 -8.84 -0.54 12.40
N LEU A 30 -9.25 -0.17 11.18
CA LEU A 30 -9.19 1.21 10.71
C LEU A 30 -10.03 2.14 11.60
N ARG A 31 -11.29 1.78 11.88
CA ARG A 31 -12.16 2.56 12.78
C ARG A 31 -11.57 2.71 14.18
N ASN A 32 -11.10 1.61 14.78
CA ASN A 32 -10.53 1.65 16.14
C ASN A 32 -9.25 2.47 16.23
N SER A 33 -8.48 2.56 15.13
CA SER A 33 -7.29 3.42 15.05
C SER A 33 -7.60 4.88 14.66
N GLY A 34 -8.83 5.17 14.24
CA GLY A 34 -9.24 6.46 13.67
C GLY A 34 -8.47 6.81 12.39
N LEU A 35 -8.26 5.81 11.53
CA LEU A 35 -7.56 5.94 10.24
C LEU A 35 -8.48 5.71 9.03
N ASP A 36 -9.72 5.30 9.26
CA ASP A 36 -10.71 5.01 8.22
C ASP A 36 -10.98 6.22 7.29
N GLY A 37 -10.96 7.44 7.82
CA GLY A 37 -11.18 8.67 7.04
C GLY A 37 -10.06 9.06 6.07
N PHE A 38 -8.95 8.31 6.00
CA PHE A 38 -7.86 8.57 5.05
C PHE A 38 -7.99 7.78 3.75
N PHE A 39 -8.61 6.61 3.78
CA PHE A 39 -8.60 5.68 2.64
C PHE A 39 -9.89 5.76 1.84
N GLY A 40 -9.79 6.03 0.55
CA GLY A 40 -10.94 6.05 -0.37
C GLY A 40 -11.49 4.65 -0.63
N GLU A 41 -10.60 3.66 -0.76
CA GLU A 41 -10.96 2.26 -0.93
C GLU A 41 -10.13 1.37 0.00
N VAL A 42 -10.76 0.30 0.49
CA VAL A 42 -10.11 -0.75 1.27
C VAL A 42 -10.23 -2.05 0.49
N ILE A 43 -9.14 -2.43 -0.17
CA ILE A 43 -9.03 -3.62 -1.00
C ILE A 43 -8.51 -4.78 -0.15
N THR A 44 -9.32 -5.81 -0.01
CA THR A 44 -8.97 -7.00 0.74
C THR A 44 -8.83 -8.22 -0.16
N SER A 45 -8.19 -9.27 0.37
CA SER A 45 -8.11 -10.54 -0.33
C SER A 45 -9.47 -11.20 -0.52
N GLU A 46 -10.38 -11.02 0.43
CA GLU A 46 -11.77 -11.49 0.36
C GLU A 46 -12.54 -10.76 -0.75
N GLY A 47 -12.42 -9.43 -0.81
CA GLY A 47 -13.13 -8.62 -1.81
C GLY A 47 -12.61 -8.80 -3.24
N SER A 48 -11.32 -9.04 -3.40
CA SER A 48 -10.66 -9.26 -4.70
C SER A 48 -10.62 -10.72 -5.15
N ASN A 49 -10.92 -11.67 -4.25
CA ASN A 49 -10.72 -13.11 -4.45
C ASN A 49 -9.28 -13.47 -4.91
N SER A 50 -8.30 -12.69 -4.46
CA SER A 50 -6.87 -12.90 -4.71
C SER A 50 -6.03 -12.32 -3.56
N LEU A 51 -4.75 -12.60 -3.52
CA LEU A 51 -3.85 -12.17 -2.45
C LEU A 51 -2.54 -11.66 -3.04
N LYS A 52 -1.93 -10.65 -2.41
CA LYS A 52 -0.56 -10.26 -2.71
C LYS A 52 0.36 -11.46 -2.41
N PRO A 53 1.35 -11.79 -3.27
CA PRO A 53 1.91 -10.98 -4.35
C PRO A 53 1.29 -11.19 -5.74
N ASN A 54 0.12 -11.84 -5.83
CA ASN A 54 -0.54 -12.05 -7.12
C ASN A 54 -0.99 -10.71 -7.71
N LYS A 55 -0.93 -10.55 -9.03
CA LYS A 55 -1.26 -9.30 -9.72
C LYS A 55 -2.75 -8.95 -9.61
N GLU A 56 -3.63 -9.93 -9.50
CA GLU A 56 -5.08 -9.79 -9.61
C GLU A 56 -5.69 -8.93 -8.50
N ILE A 57 -5.11 -8.90 -7.29
CA ILE A 57 -5.57 -7.98 -6.23
C ILE A 57 -5.27 -6.51 -6.59
N PHE A 58 -4.16 -6.25 -7.28
CA PHE A 58 -3.82 -4.91 -7.76
C PHE A 58 -4.69 -4.52 -8.97
N ASP A 59 -4.98 -5.47 -9.87
CA ASP A 59 -5.92 -5.24 -10.98
C ASP A 59 -7.31 -4.89 -10.47
N TYR A 60 -7.77 -5.61 -9.44
CA TYR A 60 -9.02 -5.28 -8.76
C TYR A 60 -8.96 -3.90 -8.10
N ALA A 61 -7.84 -3.55 -7.46
CA ALA A 61 -7.65 -2.21 -6.89
C ALA A 61 -7.77 -1.11 -7.96
N PHE A 62 -7.08 -1.25 -9.10
CA PHE A 62 -7.17 -0.30 -10.21
C PHE A 62 -8.59 -0.17 -10.76
N GLN A 63 -9.34 -1.26 -10.86
CA GLN A 63 -10.75 -1.21 -11.27
C GLN A 63 -11.64 -0.44 -10.28
N LYS A 64 -11.38 -0.58 -8.98
CA LYS A 64 -12.16 0.10 -7.93
C LYS A 64 -11.85 1.58 -7.83
N THR A 65 -10.57 1.94 -7.94
CA THR A 65 -10.10 3.32 -7.72
C THR A 65 -10.08 4.13 -9.01
N GLY A 66 -10.03 3.48 -10.17
CA GLY A 66 -9.76 4.12 -11.46
C GLY A 66 -8.30 4.55 -11.64
N ALA A 67 -7.42 4.20 -10.70
CA ALA A 67 -6.00 4.49 -10.80
C ALA A 67 -5.30 3.61 -11.84
N ILE A 68 -4.13 4.05 -12.29
CA ILE A 68 -3.27 3.30 -13.20
C ILE A 68 -1.90 3.07 -12.56
N ALA A 69 -1.26 1.94 -12.90
CA ALA A 69 0.02 1.56 -12.31
C ALA A 69 1.12 2.62 -12.48
N ALA A 70 1.15 3.31 -13.62
CA ALA A 70 2.14 4.35 -13.93
C ALA A 70 2.06 5.59 -13.02
N ASP A 71 0.88 5.87 -12.44
CA ASP A 71 0.63 7.00 -11.54
C ASP A 71 0.40 6.54 -10.09
N SER A 72 0.75 5.29 -9.79
CA SER A 72 0.53 4.66 -8.49
C SER A 72 1.84 4.17 -7.89
N ILE A 73 1.89 4.11 -6.56
CA ILE A 73 3.03 3.59 -5.82
C ILE A 73 2.57 2.83 -4.58
N MET A 74 3.08 1.62 -4.39
CA MET A 74 2.77 0.79 -3.22
C MET A 74 3.72 1.09 -2.07
N LEU A 75 3.16 1.30 -0.88
CA LEU A 75 3.92 1.37 0.36
C LEU A 75 3.71 0.07 1.14
N GLY A 76 4.79 -0.65 1.47
CA GLY A 76 4.70 -1.93 2.17
C GLY A 76 5.96 -2.29 2.92
N ASP A 77 5.84 -3.20 3.88
CA ASP A 77 6.93 -3.64 4.75
C ASP A 77 7.29 -5.11 4.55
N THR A 78 6.59 -5.82 3.66
CA THR A 78 6.83 -7.23 3.37
C THR A 78 7.36 -7.41 1.93
N PRO A 79 8.66 -7.65 1.72
CA PRO A 79 9.28 -7.67 0.38
C PRO A 79 8.66 -8.66 -0.61
N ASP A 80 8.44 -9.90 -0.18
CA ASP A 80 7.92 -11.00 -0.99
C ASP A 80 6.40 -10.93 -1.21
N VAL A 81 5.71 -10.00 -0.54
CA VAL A 81 4.26 -9.82 -0.63
C VAL A 81 3.92 -8.47 -1.25
N ASP A 82 4.25 -7.37 -0.59
CA ASP A 82 3.88 -6.02 -1.02
C ASP A 82 4.71 -5.56 -2.20
N ILE A 83 6.03 -5.69 -2.08
CA ILE A 83 6.99 -5.14 -3.04
C ILE A 83 6.99 -5.98 -4.31
N LEU A 84 7.10 -7.30 -4.16
CA LEU A 84 6.97 -8.23 -5.28
C LEU A 84 5.59 -8.12 -5.94
N GLY A 85 4.52 -7.99 -5.16
CA GLY A 85 3.17 -7.83 -5.70
C GLY A 85 3.00 -6.57 -6.55
N ALA A 86 3.46 -5.42 -6.04
CA ALA A 86 3.44 -4.17 -6.78
C ALA A 86 4.31 -4.23 -8.04
N MET A 87 5.50 -4.84 -7.95
CA MET A 87 6.38 -5.06 -9.09
C MET A 87 5.72 -5.91 -10.18
N ASN A 88 5.06 -7.01 -9.80
CA ASN A 88 4.28 -7.86 -10.73
C ASN A 88 3.13 -7.10 -11.38
N ALA A 89 2.57 -6.10 -10.69
CA ALA A 89 1.53 -5.22 -11.21
C ALA A 89 2.07 -4.05 -12.06
N GLY A 90 3.39 -3.92 -12.22
CA GLY A 90 4.02 -2.82 -12.97
C GLY A 90 3.96 -1.47 -12.27
N MET A 91 3.85 -1.48 -10.94
CA MET A 91 3.72 -0.29 -10.09
C MET A 91 5.02 -0.03 -9.33
N ASP A 92 5.35 1.24 -9.12
CA ASP A 92 6.46 1.60 -8.23
C ASP A 92 6.18 1.16 -6.80
N GLN A 93 7.25 0.99 -6.02
CA GLN A 93 7.11 0.59 -4.63
C GLN A 93 8.15 1.27 -3.72
N VAL A 94 7.72 1.49 -2.49
CA VAL A 94 8.58 1.89 -1.38
C VAL A 94 8.58 0.78 -0.37
N PHE A 95 9.75 0.18 -0.15
CA PHE A 95 9.96 -0.76 0.93
C PHE A 95 10.24 -0.03 2.25
N VAL A 96 9.28 -0.11 3.18
CA VAL A 96 9.40 0.43 4.55
C VAL A 96 10.16 -0.56 5.44
N ASN A 97 11.48 -0.54 5.28
CA ASN A 97 12.42 -1.48 5.89
C ASN A 97 12.82 -1.09 7.32
N HIS A 98 11.85 -1.15 8.23
CA HIS A 98 12.04 -0.86 9.65
C HIS A 98 12.97 -1.87 10.35
N LEU A 99 13.08 -3.10 9.83
CA LEU A 99 13.95 -4.16 10.36
C LEU A 99 15.37 -4.14 9.78
N ARG A 100 15.65 -3.27 8.81
CA ARG A 100 16.94 -3.18 8.10
C ARG A 100 17.41 -4.51 7.50
N ILE A 101 16.47 -5.29 6.97
CA ILE A 101 16.76 -6.55 6.28
C ILE A 101 17.18 -6.30 4.84
N THR A 102 17.93 -7.22 4.26
CA THR A 102 18.23 -7.21 2.82
C THR A 102 17.09 -7.90 2.08
N PRO A 103 16.31 -7.21 1.24
CA PRO A 103 15.26 -7.84 0.44
C PRO A 103 15.89 -8.65 -0.71
N GLU A 104 15.24 -9.75 -1.09
CA GLU A 104 15.64 -10.53 -2.29
C GLU A 104 15.27 -9.81 -3.60
N VAL A 105 14.20 -9.02 -3.57
CA VAL A 105 13.79 -8.14 -4.66
C VAL A 105 14.49 -6.77 -4.52
N LYS A 106 14.58 -6.01 -5.61
CA LYS A 106 15.13 -4.65 -5.60
C LYS A 106 14.00 -3.61 -5.64
N PRO A 107 13.69 -2.93 -4.52
CA PRO A 107 12.67 -1.90 -4.49
C PRO A 107 13.01 -0.65 -5.34
N THR A 108 12.01 0.15 -5.71
CA THR A 108 12.21 1.46 -6.38
C THR A 108 12.83 2.40 -5.37
N TYR A 109 12.24 2.44 -4.17
CA TYR A 109 12.74 3.17 -3.03
C TYR A 109 12.79 2.28 -1.78
N VAL A 110 13.73 2.58 -0.89
CA VAL A 110 13.82 1.98 0.44
C VAL A 110 13.86 3.11 1.46
N VAL A 111 13.01 3.01 2.46
CA VAL A 111 12.99 3.91 3.62
C VAL A 111 13.04 3.10 4.89
N HIS A 112 13.57 3.68 5.98
CA HIS A 112 13.68 3.01 7.27
C HIS A 112 12.66 3.51 8.29
N SER A 113 11.90 4.54 7.95
CA SER A 113 10.82 5.09 8.76
C SER A 113 9.76 5.72 7.88
N LEU A 114 8.53 5.84 8.38
CA LEU A 114 7.46 6.53 7.65
C LEU A 114 7.75 8.01 7.38
N LYS A 115 8.60 8.65 8.20
CA LYS A 115 8.98 10.06 8.02
C LYS A 115 9.83 10.27 6.76
N GLU A 116 10.67 9.29 6.41
CA GLU A 116 11.50 9.35 5.21
C GLU A 116 10.70 9.33 3.90
N LEU A 117 9.39 9.00 3.95
CA LEU A 117 8.50 9.15 2.80
C LEU A 117 8.43 10.60 2.31
N GLU A 118 8.65 11.59 3.19
CA GLU A 118 8.71 13.02 2.82
C GLU A 118 9.90 13.37 1.90
N LEU A 119 10.87 12.46 1.74
CA LEU A 119 12.00 12.63 0.82
C LEU A 119 11.67 12.16 -0.61
N ILE A 120 10.57 11.42 -0.78
CA ILE A 120 10.15 10.81 -2.04
C ILE A 120 8.94 11.55 -2.62
N PHE A 121 7.95 11.81 -1.76
CA PHE A 121 6.68 12.46 -2.12
C PHE A 121 6.76 13.95 -1.92
#